data_AF-A0A523NMM4-F1
#
_entry.id   AF-A0A523NMM4-F1
#
_cell.length_a   1.000
_cell.length_b   1.000
_cell.length_c   1.000
_cell.angle_alpha   90.00
_cell.angle_beta   90.00
_cell.angle_gamma   90.00
#
_symmetry.space_group_name_H-M   'P 1'
#
loop_
_entity.id
_entity.type
_entity.pdbx_description
1 polymer ?
#
loop_
_entity_poly.entity_id
_entity_poly.type
_entity_poly.pdbx_seq_one_letter_code
_entity_poly.pdbx_strand_id
1 'polypeptide(L)'
;MTNVQPPSDLSPADQRIVDTLVDAGFDAGAIESPSQEDRARIDAVTRLFELLDDYPVEDGDETLVHATLARIDRHEDSRSARMTFGSSTMDAGPRRRLRLPDFISVAAVILIGASVVWPMATHMRQQSIQAGCDSHLRIVGQALGQYVGDWGAVPTVRTGLYESWRPGTKNTINFNPLMDYDYCDASHLTCPGHEGLFGDSFSYQFQTAGRQPSWGGAKIMVLVGDRNPLIDAVIAGQFMRALTASVNHGGRGQNVLSSDGHTRWLVQPIVGARDNIWLP
;
A
#
# COMPACT_ATOMS: atom_id res chain seq x y z
N MET A 1 43.93 -21.08 -71.13
CA MET A 1 44.82 -21.50 -70.03
C MET A 1 44.23 -20.96 -68.74
N THR A 2 43.46 -21.79 -68.04
CA THR A 2 42.77 -21.45 -66.79
C THR A 2 43.71 -21.67 -65.61
N ASN A 3 43.95 -20.61 -64.85
CA ASN A 3 44.78 -20.61 -63.66
C ASN A 3 43.96 -21.23 -62.51
N VAL A 4 44.25 -22.48 -62.15
CA VAL A 4 43.63 -23.15 -61.00
C VAL A 4 44.37 -22.71 -59.75
N GLN A 5 43.72 -21.89 -58.93
CA GLN A 5 44.22 -21.51 -57.61
C GLN A 5 44.12 -22.75 -56.70
N PRO A 6 45.22 -23.20 -56.07
CA PRO A 6 45.18 -24.37 -55.20
C PRO A 6 44.25 -24.11 -53.99
N PRO A 7 43.62 -25.17 -53.44
CA PRO A 7 42.80 -25.05 -52.24
C PRO A 7 43.61 -24.46 -51.08
N SER A 8 43.02 -23.51 -50.36
CA SER A 8 43.65 -22.78 -49.25
C SER A 8 43.67 -23.53 -47.92
N ASP A 9 43.01 -24.70 -47.87
CA ASP A 9 42.78 -25.44 -46.63
C ASP A 9 43.72 -26.65 -46.55
N LEU A 10 44.29 -26.88 -45.36
CA LEU A 10 45.05 -28.07 -45.07
C LEU A 10 44.16 -29.32 -45.18
N SER A 11 44.75 -30.44 -45.59
CA SER A 11 44.03 -31.70 -45.52
C SER A 11 43.71 -32.05 -44.05
N PRO A 12 42.61 -32.76 -43.75
CA PRO A 12 42.31 -33.18 -42.38
C PRO A 12 43.43 -34.00 -41.72
N ALA A 13 44.24 -34.70 -42.52
CA ALA A 13 45.40 -35.42 -42.03
C ALA A 13 46.50 -34.45 -41.59
N ASP A 14 46.82 -33.45 -42.40
CA ASP A 14 47.87 -32.47 -42.07
C ASP A 14 47.45 -31.55 -40.92
N GLN A 15 46.16 -31.20 -40.82
CA GLN A 15 45.63 -30.44 -39.69
C GLN A 15 45.89 -31.15 -38.35
N ARG A 16 45.60 -32.45 -38.28
CA ARG A 16 45.88 -33.25 -37.07
C ARG A 16 47.37 -33.30 -36.74
N ILE A 17 48.24 -33.35 -37.75
CA ILE A 17 49.70 -33.35 -37.55
C ILE A 17 50.16 -31.99 -37.01
N VAL A 18 49.62 -30.88 -37.52
CA VAL A 18 49.89 -29.54 -36.99
C VAL A 18 49.46 -29.42 -35.53
N ASP A 19 48.23 -29.84 -35.20
CA ASP A 19 47.74 -29.80 -33.82
C ASP A 19 48.62 -30.65 -32.88
N THR A 20 49.03 -31.84 -33.33
CA THR A 20 49.92 -32.73 -32.56
C THR A 20 51.30 -32.11 -32.34
N LEU A 21 51.85 -31.44 -33.36
CA LEU A 21 53.12 -30.71 -33.23
C LEU A 21 52.98 -29.53 -32.27
N VAL A 22 51.88 -28.78 -32.32
CA VAL A 22 51.61 -27.67 -31.40
C VAL A 22 51.56 -28.16 -29.95
N ASP A 23 50.85 -29.26 -29.69
CA ASP A 23 50.77 -29.88 -28.36
C ASP A 23 52.14 -30.39 -27.87
N ALA A 24 53.00 -30.83 -28.79
CA ALA A 24 54.38 -31.23 -28.53
C ALA A 24 55.39 -30.07 -28.48
N GLY A 25 54.92 -28.81 -28.53
CA GLY A 25 55.79 -27.63 -28.51
C GLY A 25 56.68 -27.48 -29.75
N PHE A 26 56.22 -27.97 -30.90
CA PHE A 26 56.91 -28.04 -32.19
C PHE A 26 58.17 -28.95 -32.20
N ASP A 27 58.39 -29.76 -31.16
CA ASP A 27 59.45 -30.77 -31.13
C ASP A 27 58.95 -32.10 -31.70
N ALA A 28 59.36 -32.42 -32.94
CA ALA A 28 59.02 -33.68 -33.60
C ALA A 28 59.56 -34.92 -32.84
N GLY A 29 60.63 -34.76 -32.04
CA GLY A 29 61.19 -35.82 -31.21
C GLY A 29 60.36 -36.16 -29.98
N ALA A 30 59.48 -35.26 -29.55
CA ALA A 30 58.59 -35.45 -28.41
C ALA A 30 57.33 -36.26 -28.74
N ILE A 31 57.08 -36.56 -30.02
CA ILE A 31 55.92 -37.35 -30.47
C ILE A 31 56.22 -38.85 -30.35
N GLU A 32 55.60 -39.53 -29.40
CA GLU A 32 55.80 -40.96 -29.18
C GLU A 32 55.12 -41.82 -30.27
N SER A 33 55.91 -42.69 -30.91
CA SER A 33 55.44 -43.76 -31.81
C SER A 33 54.51 -43.36 -32.98
N PRO A 34 54.87 -42.37 -33.83
CA PRO A 34 54.08 -42.02 -35.00
C PRO A 34 54.07 -43.15 -36.04
N SER A 35 52.94 -43.30 -36.73
CA SER A 35 52.81 -44.25 -37.85
C SER A 35 53.77 -43.89 -38.98
N GLN A 36 54.08 -44.83 -39.88
CA GLN A 36 55.01 -44.58 -40.98
C GLN A 36 54.52 -43.45 -41.92
N GLU A 37 53.20 -43.32 -42.10
CA GLU A 37 52.60 -42.25 -42.89
C GLU A 37 52.67 -40.90 -42.15
N ASP A 38 52.41 -40.89 -40.84
CA ASP A 38 52.48 -39.67 -40.03
C ASP A 38 53.90 -39.14 -39.91
N ARG A 39 54.92 -40.01 -39.85
CA ARG A 39 56.33 -39.59 -39.84
C ARG A 39 56.70 -38.75 -41.06
N ALA A 40 56.25 -39.16 -42.24
CA ALA A 40 56.52 -38.42 -43.48
C ALA A 40 55.82 -37.05 -43.47
N ARG A 41 54.61 -36.97 -42.90
CA ARG A 41 53.86 -35.72 -42.77
C ARG A 41 54.46 -34.79 -41.73
N ILE A 42 54.84 -35.31 -40.56
CA ILE A 42 55.53 -34.57 -39.50
C ILE A 42 56.78 -33.92 -40.08
N ASP A 43 57.64 -34.70 -40.74
CA ASP A 43 58.87 -34.22 -41.37
C ASP A 43 58.62 -33.15 -42.45
N ALA A 44 57.55 -33.27 -43.23
CA ALA A 44 57.16 -32.25 -44.20
C ALA A 44 56.65 -30.95 -43.56
N VAL A 45 55.84 -31.05 -42.51
CA VAL A 45 55.29 -29.91 -41.77
C VAL A 45 56.37 -29.21 -40.95
N THR A 46 57.25 -29.95 -40.28
CA THR A 46 58.40 -29.40 -39.53
C THR A 46 59.30 -28.59 -40.46
N ARG A 47 59.67 -29.12 -41.64
CA ARG A 47 60.43 -28.34 -42.64
C ARG A 47 59.74 -27.07 -43.11
N LEU A 48 58.41 -27.06 -43.16
CA LEU A 48 57.65 -25.86 -43.49
C LEU A 48 57.73 -24.82 -42.35
N PHE A 49 57.70 -25.25 -41.09
CA PHE A 49 57.88 -24.37 -39.94
C PHE A 49 59.33 -23.90 -39.77
N GLU A 50 60.33 -24.71 -40.13
CA GLU A 50 61.73 -24.30 -40.15
C GLU A 50 61.98 -23.10 -41.09
N LEU A 51 61.15 -22.90 -42.13
CA LEU A 51 61.21 -21.70 -42.97
C LEU A 51 60.78 -20.42 -42.22
N LEU A 52 60.03 -20.55 -41.12
CA LEU A 52 59.64 -19.43 -40.26
C LEU A 52 60.70 -19.11 -39.22
N ASP A 53 61.56 -20.07 -38.84
CA ASP A 53 62.68 -19.84 -37.92
C ASP A 53 63.73 -18.90 -38.51
N ASP A 54 63.89 -18.92 -39.84
CA ASP A 54 64.83 -18.04 -40.56
C ASP A 54 64.19 -16.70 -40.98
N TYR A 55 62.93 -16.46 -40.59
CA TYR A 55 62.27 -15.19 -40.85
C TYR A 55 62.81 -14.14 -39.87
N PRO A 56 63.44 -13.05 -40.34
CA PRO A 56 63.95 -12.02 -39.45
C PRO A 56 62.79 -11.30 -38.76
N VAL A 57 62.53 -11.68 -37.52
CA VAL A 57 61.62 -10.95 -36.63
C VAL A 57 62.46 -9.93 -35.89
N GLU A 58 62.13 -8.65 -36.04
CA GLU A 58 62.69 -7.62 -35.19
C GLU A 58 62.27 -7.90 -33.75
N ASP A 59 63.21 -7.97 -32.82
CA ASP A 59 62.90 -8.07 -31.40
C ASP A 59 61.90 -6.97 -31.04
N GLY A 60 60.71 -7.38 -30.61
CA GLY A 60 59.64 -6.45 -30.28
C GLY A 60 60.13 -5.50 -29.19
N ASP A 61 60.01 -4.20 -29.45
CA ASP A 61 60.38 -3.17 -28.48
C ASP A 61 59.76 -3.49 -27.11
N GLU A 62 60.61 -3.76 -26.11
CA GLU A 62 60.18 -4.13 -24.75
C GLU A 62 59.20 -3.09 -24.20
N THR A 63 59.33 -1.83 -24.61
CA THR A 63 58.41 -0.76 -24.19
C THR A 63 57.00 -0.96 -24.75
N LEU A 64 56.86 -1.47 -25.98
CA LEU A 64 55.55 -1.81 -26.58
C LEU A 64 54.94 -3.03 -25.91
N VAL A 65 55.76 -4.02 -25.56
CA VAL A 65 55.30 -5.21 -24.81
C VAL A 65 54.78 -4.79 -23.44
N HIS A 66 55.56 -4.01 -22.68
CA HIS A 66 55.16 -3.50 -21.38
C HIS A 66 53.94 -2.56 -21.46
N ALA A 67 53.86 -1.70 -22.48
CA ALA A 67 52.70 -0.83 -22.69
C ALA A 67 51.43 -1.63 -22.99
N THR A 68 51.57 -2.73 -23.73
CA THR A 68 50.45 -3.61 -24.08
C THR A 68 49.99 -4.39 -22.86
N LEU A 69 50.89 -5.00 -22.09
CA LEU A 69 50.56 -5.67 -20.84
C LEU A 69 49.91 -4.72 -19.84
N ALA A 70 50.47 -3.53 -19.65
CA ALA A 70 49.88 -2.51 -18.78
C ALA A 70 48.49 -2.03 -19.25
N ARG A 71 48.19 -2.15 -20.55
CA ARG A 71 46.87 -1.81 -21.11
C ARG A 71 45.88 -2.97 -20.91
N ILE A 72 46.34 -4.21 -21.01
CA ILE A 72 45.55 -5.42 -20.71
C ILE A 72 45.18 -5.43 -19.23
N ASP A 73 46.15 -5.24 -18.33
CA ASP A 73 45.90 -5.19 -16.87
C ASP A 73 44.84 -4.13 -16.53
N ARG A 74 44.99 -2.91 -17.07
CA ARG A 74 44.00 -1.84 -16.88
C ARG A 74 42.61 -2.22 -17.39
N HIS A 75 42.54 -2.96 -18.49
CA HIS A 75 41.26 -3.39 -19.06
C HIS A 75 40.64 -4.53 -18.23
N GLU A 76 41.43 -5.45 -17.70
CA GLU A 76 41.00 -6.53 -16.81
C GLU A 76 40.53 -6.00 -15.46
N ASP A 77 41.27 -5.07 -14.85
CA ASP A 77 40.86 -4.37 -13.62
C ASP A 77 39.51 -3.66 -13.82
N SER A 78 39.36 -2.95 -14.94
CA SER A 78 38.12 -2.27 -15.30
C SER A 78 36.95 -3.23 -15.52
N ARG A 79 37.22 -4.47 -15.97
CA ARG A 79 36.21 -5.50 -16.18
C ARG A 79 35.83 -6.15 -14.85
N SER A 80 36.80 -6.48 -14.01
CA SER A 80 36.59 -7.01 -12.65
C SER A 80 35.81 -6.04 -11.77
N ALA A 81 36.14 -4.75 -11.81
CA ALA A 81 35.41 -3.70 -11.09
C ALA A 81 33.94 -3.56 -11.54
N ARG A 82 33.62 -3.90 -12.79
CA ARG A 82 32.25 -3.91 -13.33
C ARG A 82 31.47 -5.18 -12.97
N MET A 83 32.14 -6.27 -12.61
CA MET A 83 31.51 -7.55 -12.24
C MET A 83 31.22 -7.67 -10.74
N THR A 84 31.81 -6.81 -9.91
CA THR A 84 31.46 -6.68 -8.50
C THR A 84 30.42 -5.59 -8.29
N PHE A 85 29.15 -5.96 -8.13
CA PHE A 85 28.17 -5.12 -7.43
C PHE A 85 28.43 -5.18 -5.92
N GLY A 86 29.64 -4.79 -5.52
CA GLY A 86 29.99 -4.50 -4.14
C GLY A 86 29.71 -3.04 -3.89
N SER A 87 28.90 -2.74 -2.88
CA SER A 87 28.69 -1.40 -2.35
C SER A 87 29.97 -0.58 -2.46
N SER A 88 29.92 0.56 -3.15
CA SER A 88 31.04 1.47 -3.29
C SER A 88 31.76 1.61 -1.96
N THR A 89 32.94 0.98 -1.84
CA THR A 89 33.86 1.22 -0.75
C THR A 89 34.25 2.67 -0.87
N MET A 90 33.55 3.47 -0.07
CA MET A 90 33.90 4.83 0.26
C MET A 90 35.36 4.80 0.69
N ASP A 91 36.19 5.54 -0.02
CA ASP A 91 37.49 5.98 0.47
C ASP A 91 37.30 6.47 1.91
N ALA A 92 37.90 5.75 2.85
CA ALA A 92 37.87 6.03 4.26
C ALA A 92 38.74 7.26 4.57
N GLY A 93 38.25 8.44 4.20
CA GLY A 93 38.72 9.71 4.73
C GLY A 93 37.84 10.13 5.91
N PRO A 94 38.40 10.54 7.07
CA PRO A 94 37.62 10.97 8.22
C PRO A 94 37.10 12.39 8.00
N ARG A 95 36.06 12.53 7.18
CA ARG A 95 35.21 13.73 7.15
C ARG A 95 33.76 13.31 6.98
N ARG A 96 33.03 13.30 8.10
CA ARG A 96 31.55 13.29 8.15
C ARG A 96 31.01 14.50 7.39
N ARG A 97 30.97 14.42 6.07
CA ARG A 97 30.12 15.29 5.25
C ARG A 97 28.86 14.48 5.01
N LEU A 98 27.79 14.81 5.74
CA LEU A 98 26.45 14.31 5.44
C LEU A 98 26.22 14.56 3.95
N ARG A 99 26.13 13.49 3.16
CA ARG A 99 25.89 13.59 1.73
C ARG A 99 24.43 14.01 1.57
N LEU A 100 24.20 15.19 0.99
CA LEU A 100 22.86 15.73 0.74
C LEU A 100 21.90 14.72 0.05
N PRO A 101 22.37 13.85 -0.86
CA PRO A 101 21.53 12.78 -1.43
C PRO A 101 20.99 11.76 -0.41
N ASP A 102 21.73 11.46 0.67
CA ASP A 102 21.29 10.52 1.70
C ASP A 102 20.14 11.11 2.50
N PHE A 103 20.18 12.42 2.77
CA PHE A 103 19.09 13.13 3.44
C PHE A 103 17.81 13.14 2.59
N ILE A 104 17.94 13.39 1.28
CA ILE A 104 16.80 13.36 0.34
C ILE A 104 16.19 11.95 0.28
N SER A 105 17.03 10.91 0.24
CA SER A 105 16.57 9.51 0.19
C SER A 105 15.81 9.11 1.46
N VAL A 106 16.33 9.46 2.64
CA VAL A 106 15.65 9.21 3.92
C VAL A 106 14.34 9.98 4.02
N ALA A 107 14.34 11.26 3.65
CA ALA A 107 13.13 12.08 3.63
C ALA A 107 12.08 11.51 2.66
N ALA A 108 12.48 11.04 1.48
CA ALA A 108 11.60 10.41 0.51
C ALA A 108 10.97 9.13 1.07
N VAL A 109 11.75 8.25 1.71
CA VAL A 109 11.23 7.02 2.35
C VAL A 109 10.25 7.36 3.47
N ILE A 110 10.56 8.35 4.31
CA ILE A 110 9.65 8.80 5.38
C ILE A 110 8.35 9.36 4.80
N LEU A 111 8.42 10.19 3.75
CA LEU A 111 7.24 10.77 3.10
C LEU A 111 6.38 9.69 2.44
N ILE A 112 7.00 8.70 1.78
CA ILE A 112 6.29 7.55 1.21
C ILE A 112 5.61 6.76 2.33
N GLY A 113 6.32 6.46 3.41
CA GLY A 113 5.75 5.76 4.57
C GLY A 113 4.58 6.52 5.20
N ALA A 114 4.75 7.81 5.48
CA ALA A 114 3.72 8.66 6.05
C ALA A 114 2.48 8.78 5.15
N SER A 115 2.67 8.84 3.82
CA SER A 115 1.56 8.98 2.87
C SER A 115 0.62 7.77 2.85
N VAL A 116 1.10 6.58 3.19
CA VAL A 116 0.28 5.35 3.27
C VAL A 116 -0.27 5.13 4.68
N VAL A 117 0.52 5.39 5.72
CA VAL A 117 0.11 5.15 7.11
C VAL A 117 -0.98 6.11 7.55
N TRP A 118 -0.92 7.38 7.15
CA TRP A 118 -1.91 8.39 7.54
C TRP A 118 -3.35 8.06 7.09
N PRO A 119 -3.66 7.78 5.81
CA PRO A 119 -5.01 7.43 5.39
C PRO A 119 -5.52 6.14 6.06
N MET A 120 -4.64 5.17 6.32
CA MET A 120 -5.01 3.97 7.06
C MET A 120 -5.39 4.28 8.51
N ALA A 121 -4.56 5.04 9.24
CA ALA A 121 -4.82 5.42 10.62
C ALA A 121 -6.12 6.23 10.75
N THR A 122 -6.37 7.17 9.82
CA THR A 122 -7.63 7.91 9.78
C THR A 122 -8.81 6.98 9.51
N HIS A 123 -8.73 6.05 8.56
CA HIS A 123 -9.82 5.10 8.31
C HIS A 123 -10.13 4.22 9.53
N MET A 124 -9.09 3.70 10.19
CA MET A 124 -9.23 2.90 11.42
C MET A 124 -9.92 3.68 12.55
N ARG A 125 -9.52 4.94 12.79
CA ARG A 125 -10.17 5.80 13.78
C ARG A 125 -11.65 6.02 13.47
N GLN A 126 -11.99 6.16 12.20
CA GLN A 126 -13.39 6.39 11.81
C GLN A 126 -14.24 5.14 11.94
N GLN A 127 -13.68 3.96 11.63
CA GLN A 127 -14.32 2.68 11.91
C GLN A 127 -14.54 2.49 13.41
N SER A 128 -13.55 2.83 14.26
CA SER A 128 -13.72 2.69 15.72
C SER A 128 -14.79 3.63 16.28
N ILE A 129 -14.86 4.87 15.80
CA ILE A 129 -15.91 5.83 16.17
C ILE A 129 -17.29 5.31 15.75
N GLN A 130 -17.40 4.83 14.51
CA GLN A 130 -18.65 4.27 13.98
C GLN A 130 -19.11 3.05 14.79
N ALA A 131 -18.20 2.12 15.09
CA ALA A 131 -18.49 0.92 15.88
C ALA A 131 -18.87 1.25 17.33
N GLY A 132 -18.19 2.22 17.96
CA GLY A 132 -18.54 2.67 19.31
C GLY A 132 -19.92 3.31 19.37
N CYS A 133 -20.26 4.15 18.38
CA CYS A 133 -21.59 4.73 18.25
C CYS A 133 -22.68 3.66 18.04
N ASP A 134 -22.41 2.67 17.17
CA ASP A 134 -23.31 1.52 16.97
C ASP A 134 -23.54 0.74 18.27
N SER A 135 -22.46 0.47 19.02
CA SER A 135 -22.56 -0.19 20.33
C SER A 135 -23.40 0.59 21.33
N HIS A 136 -23.22 1.91 21.41
CA HIS A 136 -24.01 2.76 22.29
C HIS A 136 -25.49 2.73 21.91
N LEU A 137 -25.82 2.82 20.62
CA LEU A 137 -27.22 2.73 20.16
C LEU A 137 -27.84 1.36 20.42
N ARG A 138 -27.07 0.27 20.37
CA ARG A 138 -27.57 -1.06 20.76
C ARG A 138 -27.92 -1.13 22.24
N ILE A 139 -27.09 -0.55 23.11
CA ILE A 139 -27.38 -0.45 24.55
C ILE A 139 -28.64 0.38 24.78
N VAL A 140 -28.77 1.53 24.10
CA VAL A 140 -29.99 2.34 24.14
C VAL A 140 -31.21 1.57 23.63
N GLY A 141 -31.05 0.74 22.59
CA GLY A 141 -32.12 -0.13 22.09
C GLY A 141 -32.55 -1.19 23.11
N GLN A 142 -31.61 -1.80 23.81
CA GLN A 142 -31.91 -2.73 24.91
C GLN A 142 -32.64 -2.03 26.05
N ALA A 143 -32.16 -0.84 26.46
CA ALA A 143 -32.79 -0.01 27.49
C ALA A 143 -34.22 0.40 27.11
N LEU A 144 -34.45 0.79 25.84
CA LEU A 144 -35.79 1.08 25.33
C LEU A 144 -36.69 -0.15 25.38
N GLY A 145 -36.18 -1.32 25.00
CA GLY A 145 -36.94 -2.57 25.07
C GLY A 145 -37.33 -2.95 26.50
N GLN A 146 -36.42 -2.77 27.46
CA GLN A 146 -36.70 -2.99 28.89
C GLN A 146 -37.74 -1.99 29.41
N TYR A 147 -37.55 -0.70 29.13
CA TYR A 147 -38.51 0.35 29.49
C TYR A 147 -39.91 0.06 28.93
N VAL A 148 -40.01 -0.34 27.66
CA VAL A 148 -41.31 -0.68 27.06
C VAL A 148 -41.90 -1.93 27.72
N GLY A 149 -41.07 -2.89 28.13
CA GLY A 149 -41.52 -4.06 28.90
C GLY A 149 -42.17 -3.68 30.22
N ASP A 150 -41.62 -2.69 30.91
CA ASP A 150 -42.11 -2.25 32.23
C ASP A 150 -43.28 -1.27 32.14
N TRP A 151 -43.27 -0.36 31.16
CA TRP A 151 -44.19 0.77 31.07
C TRP A 151 -45.20 0.67 29.92
N GLY A 152 -45.04 -0.29 29.01
CA GLY A 152 -45.94 -0.55 27.88
C GLY A 152 -45.85 0.44 26.73
N ALA A 153 -44.99 1.46 26.83
CA ALA A 153 -44.79 2.48 25.80
C ALA A 153 -43.34 2.94 25.78
N VAL A 154 -42.91 3.48 24.63
CA VAL A 154 -41.61 4.13 24.49
C VAL A 154 -41.58 5.44 25.29
N PRO A 155 -40.44 5.85 25.86
CA PRO A 155 -40.32 7.08 26.62
C PRO A 155 -40.79 8.33 25.86
N THR A 156 -41.69 9.10 26.47
CA THR A 156 -42.20 10.37 25.93
C THR A 156 -42.30 11.42 27.03
N VAL A 157 -41.29 12.26 27.15
CA VAL A 157 -41.28 13.42 28.06
C VAL A 157 -41.87 14.65 27.37
N ARG A 158 -41.70 14.77 26.06
CA ARG A 158 -42.13 15.93 25.27
C ARG A 158 -42.65 15.49 23.89
N THR A 159 -43.78 16.08 23.47
CA THR A 159 -44.48 15.75 22.22
C THR A 159 -44.78 17.01 21.40
N GLY A 160 -44.54 16.99 20.08
CA GLY A 160 -44.92 18.09 19.19
C GLY A 160 -43.94 18.32 18.03
N LEU A 161 -44.46 18.62 16.84
CA LEU A 161 -43.68 18.72 15.58
C LEU A 161 -42.59 19.80 15.58
N TYR A 162 -42.75 20.87 16.36
CA TYR A 162 -41.86 22.04 16.32
C TYR A 162 -40.97 22.18 17.55
N GLU A 163 -41.09 21.29 18.54
CA GLU A 163 -40.41 21.48 19.83
C GLU A 163 -38.92 21.12 19.77
N SER A 164 -38.52 20.15 18.93
CA SER A 164 -37.12 19.83 18.60
C SER A 164 -36.31 21.01 18.08
N TRP A 165 -36.99 21.85 17.30
CA TRP A 165 -36.39 22.94 16.55
C TRP A 165 -36.34 24.23 17.35
N ARG A 166 -36.85 24.21 18.59
CA ARG A 166 -36.79 25.37 19.49
C ARG A 166 -35.40 25.49 20.10
N PRO A 167 -34.78 26.68 20.06
CA PRO A 167 -33.53 26.94 20.74
C PRO A 167 -33.59 26.51 22.21
N GLY A 168 -32.57 25.78 22.68
CA GLY A 168 -32.46 25.30 24.06
C GLY A 168 -33.18 23.98 24.35
N THR A 169 -33.88 23.38 23.38
CA THR A 169 -34.48 22.05 23.57
C THR A 169 -33.46 20.96 23.28
N LYS A 170 -33.32 20.01 24.20
CA LYS A 170 -32.56 18.78 23.95
C LYS A 170 -33.45 17.77 23.23
N ASN A 171 -33.03 17.32 22.05
CA ASN A 171 -33.63 16.23 21.29
C ASN A 171 -33.49 14.87 21.99
N THR A 172 -32.58 14.76 22.96
CA THR A 172 -32.41 13.58 23.81
C THR A 172 -33.32 13.58 25.04
N ILE A 173 -34.14 14.62 25.27
CA ILE A 173 -34.97 14.73 26.48
C ILE A 173 -35.91 13.54 26.70
N ASN A 174 -36.36 12.91 25.61
CA ASN A 174 -37.20 11.72 25.69
C ASN A 174 -36.45 10.51 26.23
N PHE A 175 -35.12 10.52 26.29
CA PHE A 175 -34.32 9.47 26.92
C PHE A 175 -34.05 9.70 28.41
N ASN A 176 -34.42 10.85 28.98
CA ASN A 176 -34.24 11.08 30.42
C ASN A 176 -34.81 9.94 31.28
N PRO A 177 -36.01 9.39 31.01
CA PRO A 177 -36.53 8.27 31.78
C PRO A 177 -35.64 7.03 31.73
N LEU A 178 -34.86 6.80 30.65
CA LEU A 178 -33.93 5.68 30.60
C LEU A 178 -32.79 5.84 31.60
N MET A 179 -32.34 7.07 31.85
CA MET A 179 -31.30 7.37 32.85
C MET A 179 -31.90 7.46 34.25
N ASP A 180 -33.04 8.14 34.40
CA ASP A 180 -33.70 8.38 35.69
C ASP A 180 -34.14 7.06 36.38
N TYR A 181 -34.37 6.01 35.59
CA TYR A 181 -34.73 4.67 36.05
C TYR A 181 -33.61 3.63 35.84
N ASP A 182 -32.36 4.05 35.64
CA ASP A 182 -31.17 3.17 35.57
C ASP A 182 -31.21 2.09 34.46
N TYR A 183 -31.92 2.32 33.35
CA TYR A 183 -31.87 1.43 32.18
C TYR A 183 -30.57 1.60 31.38
N CYS A 184 -29.97 2.80 31.37
CA CYS A 184 -28.66 3.04 30.78
C CYS A 184 -27.96 4.29 31.32
N ASP A 185 -26.62 4.29 31.31
CA ASP A 185 -25.83 5.48 31.65
C ASP A 185 -25.92 6.61 30.61
N ALA A 186 -25.72 7.85 31.07
CA ALA A 186 -25.65 9.05 30.23
C ALA A 186 -24.55 8.96 29.14
N SER A 187 -23.46 8.23 29.39
CA SER A 187 -22.40 7.99 28.40
C SER A 187 -22.89 7.23 27.16
N HIS A 188 -23.92 6.38 27.31
CA HIS A 188 -24.51 5.64 26.18
C HIS A 188 -25.36 6.53 25.28
N LEU A 189 -25.77 7.72 25.74
CA LEU A 189 -26.50 8.71 24.93
C LEU A 189 -25.55 9.65 24.17
N THR A 190 -24.27 9.29 24.07
CA THR A 190 -23.26 10.08 23.37
C THR A 190 -22.49 9.25 22.34
N CYS A 191 -22.46 9.68 21.09
CA CYS A 191 -21.56 9.15 20.07
C CYS A 191 -20.10 9.52 20.38
N PRO A 192 -19.14 8.58 20.34
CA PRO A 192 -17.72 8.88 20.56
C PRO A 192 -17.11 9.87 19.56
N GLY A 193 -17.75 10.04 18.39
CA GLY A 193 -17.36 11.02 17.36
C GLY A 193 -17.96 12.40 17.55
N HIS A 194 -18.68 12.64 18.65
CA HIS A 194 -19.28 13.94 18.91
C HIS A 194 -18.22 14.99 19.18
N GLU A 195 -18.06 15.92 18.23
CA GLU A 195 -17.19 17.08 18.38
C GLU A 195 -18.05 18.30 18.77
N GLY A 196 -17.78 18.86 19.95
CA GLY A 196 -18.44 20.06 20.46
C GLY A 196 -18.79 19.97 21.96
N LEU A 197 -18.82 21.13 22.62
CA LEU A 197 -19.29 21.26 24.01
C LEU A 197 -20.81 21.45 24.11
N PHE A 198 -21.49 21.57 22.97
CA PHE A 198 -22.89 21.98 22.88
C PHE A 198 -23.69 21.16 21.85
N GLY A 199 -24.95 20.94 22.18
CA GLY A 199 -25.90 20.15 21.37
C GLY A 199 -25.94 18.68 21.78
N ASP A 200 -26.97 17.98 21.34
CA ASP A 200 -27.10 16.55 21.62
C ASP A 200 -26.30 15.71 20.64
N SER A 201 -25.82 14.57 21.13
CA SER A 201 -25.10 13.61 20.30
C SER A 201 -26.01 12.77 19.42
N PHE A 202 -27.25 12.53 19.87
CA PHE A 202 -28.27 11.80 19.14
C PHE A 202 -29.50 12.68 18.90
N SER A 203 -30.32 12.27 17.95
CA SER A 203 -31.60 12.89 17.65
C SER A 203 -32.70 11.84 17.66
N TYR A 204 -33.74 12.11 18.43
CA TYR A 204 -34.89 11.23 18.60
C TYR A 204 -36.05 11.69 17.72
N GLN A 205 -36.69 10.76 17.02
CA GLN A 205 -37.87 11.06 16.21
C GLN A 205 -39.03 11.47 17.13
N PHE A 206 -39.65 12.61 16.83
CA PHE A 206 -40.74 13.12 17.66
C PHE A 206 -41.97 12.25 17.51
N GLN A 207 -42.54 11.88 18.66
CA GLN A 207 -43.81 11.20 18.72
C GLN A 207 -44.92 12.25 18.64
N THR A 208 -45.72 12.18 17.58
CA THR A 208 -46.99 12.91 17.53
C THR A 208 -48.08 12.04 18.14
N ALA A 209 -49.09 12.66 18.76
CA ALA A 209 -50.15 11.94 19.49
C ALA A 209 -50.91 10.89 18.63
N GLY A 210 -50.79 10.93 17.29
CA GLY A 210 -51.35 9.93 16.37
C GLY A 210 -50.33 8.95 15.75
N ARG A 211 -49.03 9.07 16.04
CA ARG A 211 -47.95 8.21 15.49
C ARG A 211 -46.96 7.82 16.59
N GLN A 212 -47.46 7.24 17.68
CA GLN A 212 -46.56 6.62 18.65
C GLN A 212 -45.91 5.37 18.03
N PRO A 213 -44.58 5.26 18.06
CA PRO A 213 -43.88 4.06 17.65
C PRO A 213 -44.31 2.88 18.51
N SER A 214 -44.62 1.76 17.86
CA SER A 214 -44.70 0.48 18.57
C SER A 214 -43.32 -0.16 18.57
N TRP A 215 -42.82 -0.45 19.77
CA TRP A 215 -41.59 -1.22 19.90
C TRP A 215 -41.84 -2.67 19.47
N GLY A 216 -40.98 -3.22 18.61
CA GLY A 216 -41.15 -4.56 18.04
C GLY A 216 -42.39 -4.75 17.16
N GLY A 217 -43.03 -3.65 16.72
CA GLY A 217 -44.22 -3.72 15.87
C GLY A 217 -43.93 -4.19 14.44
N ALA A 218 -44.98 -4.57 13.70
CA ALA A 218 -44.88 -5.06 12.32
C ALA A 218 -44.29 -4.03 11.34
N LYS A 219 -44.41 -2.73 11.64
CA LYS A 219 -43.80 -1.65 10.88
C LYS A 219 -42.57 -1.14 11.61
N ILE A 220 -41.40 -1.47 11.08
CA ILE A 220 -40.13 -0.97 11.61
C ILE A 220 -39.92 0.47 11.16
N MET A 221 -39.65 1.36 12.11
CA MET A 221 -39.33 2.77 11.86
C MET A 221 -38.03 3.16 12.56
N VAL A 222 -37.31 4.13 12.01
CA VAL A 222 -36.12 4.67 12.66
C VAL A 222 -36.55 5.61 13.77
N LEU A 223 -36.16 5.30 15.01
CA LEU A 223 -36.48 6.11 16.19
C LEU A 223 -35.36 7.09 16.55
N VAL A 224 -34.12 6.68 16.37
CA VAL A 224 -32.96 7.45 16.79
C VAL A 224 -31.99 7.51 15.64
N GLY A 225 -31.41 8.68 15.39
CA GLY A 225 -30.23 8.83 14.56
C GLY A 225 -29.13 9.54 15.34
N ASP A 226 -27.94 9.58 14.76
CA ASP A 226 -26.92 10.56 15.15
C ASP A 226 -27.45 12.00 15.12
N ARG A 227 -26.67 12.92 15.69
CA ARG A 227 -26.94 14.35 15.72
C ARG A 227 -27.50 14.87 14.39
N ASN A 228 -28.72 15.38 14.43
CA ASN A 228 -29.43 15.94 13.27
C ASN A 228 -28.81 17.29 12.89
N PRO A 229 -28.12 17.36 11.73
CA PRO A 229 -27.41 18.56 11.34
C PRO A 229 -28.35 19.70 10.88
N LEU A 230 -29.62 19.42 10.61
CA LEU A 230 -30.61 20.43 10.24
C LEU A 230 -31.09 21.24 11.45
N ILE A 231 -31.20 20.63 12.62
CA ILE A 231 -31.66 21.33 13.83
C ILE A 231 -30.65 22.41 14.22
N ASP A 232 -29.36 22.06 14.24
CA ASP A 232 -28.29 23.02 14.51
C ASP A 232 -28.28 24.17 13.49
N ALA A 233 -28.46 23.85 12.21
CA ALA A 233 -28.50 24.83 11.13
C ALA A 233 -29.69 25.78 11.26
N VAL A 234 -30.89 25.26 11.51
CA VAL A 234 -32.10 26.07 11.69
C VAL A 234 -31.98 26.97 12.92
N ILE A 235 -31.47 26.45 14.05
CA ILE A 235 -31.22 27.25 15.26
C ILE A 235 -30.21 28.36 14.97
N ALA A 236 -29.18 28.09 14.16
CA ALA A 236 -28.18 29.07 13.76
C ALA A 236 -28.65 30.03 12.63
N GLY A 237 -29.88 29.90 12.14
CA GLY A 237 -30.37 30.67 10.99
C GLY A 237 -29.66 30.35 9.67
N GLN A 238 -29.00 29.20 9.58
CA GLN A 238 -28.24 28.74 8.43
C GLN A 238 -29.07 27.80 7.56
N PHE A 239 -28.87 27.88 6.25
CA PHE A 239 -29.43 26.91 5.31
C PHE A 239 -28.52 25.70 5.18
N MET A 240 -29.09 24.50 5.37
CA MET A 240 -28.40 23.22 5.17
C MET A 240 -29.21 22.30 4.28
N ARG A 241 -28.51 21.49 3.49
CA ARG A 241 -29.16 20.52 2.59
C ARG A 241 -29.80 19.41 3.42
N ALA A 242 -31.07 19.10 3.17
CA ALA A 242 -31.81 18.06 3.89
C ALA A 242 -31.16 16.66 3.82
N LEU A 243 -30.30 16.42 2.82
CA LEU A 243 -29.60 15.15 2.60
C LEU A 243 -28.25 15.06 3.34
N THR A 244 -27.87 16.07 4.12
CA THR A 244 -26.60 16.08 4.86
C THR A 244 -26.62 15.02 5.95
N ALA A 245 -25.58 14.18 5.98
CA ALA A 245 -25.35 13.19 7.03
C ALA A 245 -24.86 13.85 8.33
N SER A 246 -24.84 13.08 9.42
CA SER A 246 -24.45 13.63 10.72
C SER A 246 -22.99 14.11 10.77
N VAL A 247 -22.78 15.19 11.52
CA VAL A 247 -21.45 15.74 11.81
C VAL A 247 -20.62 14.84 12.74
N ASN A 248 -21.26 14.00 13.56
CA ASN A 248 -20.59 13.03 14.45
C ASN A 248 -19.61 12.11 13.70
N HIS A 249 -19.84 11.90 12.40
CA HIS A 249 -19.01 11.07 11.56
C HIS A 249 -18.44 11.85 10.36
N GLY A 250 -18.23 13.16 10.53
CA GLY A 250 -17.65 14.02 9.50
C GLY A 250 -18.44 14.04 8.19
N GLY A 251 -19.75 13.84 8.24
CA GLY A 251 -20.62 13.83 7.06
C GLY A 251 -20.54 12.58 6.19
N ARG A 252 -19.87 11.50 6.63
CA ARG A 252 -19.78 10.23 5.89
C ARG A 252 -21.02 9.34 6.00
N GLY A 253 -21.86 9.61 6.99
CA GLY A 253 -23.05 8.84 7.29
C GLY A 253 -23.46 8.98 8.75
N GLN A 254 -24.32 8.08 9.19
CA GLN A 254 -24.86 8.04 10.54
C GLN A 254 -25.31 6.63 10.91
N ASN A 255 -25.19 6.31 12.19
CA ASN A 255 -25.92 5.19 12.76
C ASN A 255 -27.35 5.61 13.08
N VAL A 256 -28.26 4.67 12.89
CA VAL A 256 -29.66 4.80 13.27
C VAL A 256 -30.11 3.58 14.04
N LEU A 257 -31.00 3.79 15.02
CA LEU A 257 -31.68 2.77 15.80
C LEU A 257 -33.15 2.70 15.38
N SER A 258 -33.60 1.49 15.10
CA SER A 258 -34.96 1.19 14.67
C SER A 258 -35.86 0.74 15.83
N SER A 259 -37.16 0.75 15.61
CA SER A 259 -38.19 0.41 16.61
C SER A 259 -38.24 -1.06 17.03
N ASP A 260 -37.50 -1.93 16.38
CA ASP A 260 -37.27 -3.32 16.74
C ASP A 260 -35.92 -3.53 17.47
N GLY A 261 -35.20 -2.45 17.76
CA GLY A 261 -33.92 -2.47 18.46
C GLY A 261 -32.69 -2.70 17.58
N HIS A 262 -32.84 -2.88 16.26
CA HIS A 262 -31.67 -3.03 15.40
C HIS A 262 -31.01 -1.68 15.11
N THR A 263 -29.68 -1.70 14.98
CA THR A 263 -28.89 -0.57 14.53
C THR A 263 -28.40 -0.77 13.11
N ARG A 264 -28.25 0.31 12.34
CA ARG A 264 -27.68 0.27 10.99
C ARG A 264 -26.95 1.56 10.65
N TRP A 265 -25.93 1.43 9.81
CA TRP A 265 -25.25 2.56 9.19
C TRP A 265 -25.96 3.01 7.91
N LEU A 266 -26.15 4.31 7.76
CA LEU A 266 -26.68 4.94 6.55
C LEU A 266 -25.74 6.02 6.07
N VAL A 267 -25.48 6.05 4.76
CA VAL A 267 -24.68 7.10 4.12
C VAL A 267 -25.52 8.37 3.86
N GLN A 268 -26.85 8.22 3.81
CA GLN A 268 -27.79 9.31 3.57
C GLN A 268 -28.95 9.20 4.57
N PRO A 269 -29.59 10.31 4.94
CA PRO A 269 -30.69 10.32 5.91
C PRO A 269 -32.01 9.78 5.38
N ILE A 270 -31.99 9.08 4.24
CA ILE A 270 -33.20 8.54 3.60
C ILE A 270 -33.43 7.10 4.04
N VAL A 271 -34.67 6.81 4.42
CA VAL A 271 -35.18 5.51 4.85
C VAL A 271 -36.33 5.10 3.95
N GLY A 272 -36.32 3.84 3.51
CA GLY A 272 -37.30 3.34 2.56
C GLY A 272 -37.26 4.13 1.25
N ALA A 273 -38.44 4.46 0.71
CA ALA A 273 -38.53 5.09 -0.60
C ALA A 273 -38.19 6.59 -0.59
N ARG A 274 -38.56 7.35 0.47
CA ARG A 274 -38.45 8.82 0.53
C ARG A 274 -38.45 9.43 1.94
N ASP A 275 -38.43 8.62 3.00
CA ASP A 275 -38.56 9.16 4.37
C ASP A 275 -37.22 9.72 4.84
N ASN A 276 -37.17 10.97 5.28
CA ASN A 276 -35.93 11.59 5.75
C ASN A 276 -35.94 11.64 7.28
N ILE A 277 -34.99 10.95 7.92
CA ILE A 277 -34.92 10.84 9.38
C ILE A 277 -34.77 12.19 10.10
N TRP A 278 -34.32 13.22 9.40
CA TRP A 278 -34.16 14.56 9.96
C TRP A 278 -35.41 15.40 9.92
N LEU A 279 -36.38 15.03 9.09
CA LEU A 279 -37.59 15.80 8.86
C LEU A 279 -38.75 15.19 9.68
N PRO A 280 -39.63 16.05 10.22
CA PRO A 280 -40.81 15.61 10.95
C PRO A 280 -41.89 14.97 10.06
#